data_AF-A0AAD7BCK8-F1
#
_entry.id   AF-A0AAD7BCK8-F1
#
_cell.length_a   1.000
_cell.length_b   1.000
_cell.length_c   1.000
_cell.angle_alpha   90.00
_cell.angle_beta   90.00
_cell.angle_gamma   90.00
#
_symmetry.space_group_name_H-M   'P 1'
#
loop_
_entity.id
_entity.type
_entity.pdbx_description
1 polymer ?
#
loop_
_entity_poly.entity_id
_entity_poly.type
_entity_poly.pdbx_seq_one_letter_code
_entity_poly.pdbx_strand_id
1 'polypeptide(L)'
;MSMQEEAVISPGQRIPDDILCEIFVLVTRGAGRFVYDSVDKPPWVLAGVCQSWRQTALNHTLLWSTISISAATAYPLEAVEAQLQRSGNALLSISYEAQSSLRSCS
;
A
#
# COMPACT_ATOMS: atom_id res chain seq x y z
N MET A 1 37.11 11.34 -15.70
CA MET A 1 35.77 11.88 -15.99
C MET A 1 34.79 10.73 -15.90
N SER A 2 33.96 10.72 -14.86
CA SER A 2 32.59 10.16 -14.85
C SER A 2 31.91 10.73 -13.61
N MET A 3 30.89 11.56 -13.86
CA MET A 3 30.07 12.27 -12.88
C MET A 3 29.40 11.29 -11.93
N GLN A 4 29.61 11.49 -10.62
CA GLN A 4 28.64 11.07 -9.62
C GLN A 4 27.69 12.26 -9.44
N GLU A 5 26.56 12.24 -10.16
CA GLU A 5 25.43 13.12 -9.86
C GLU A 5 24.73 12.60 -8.61
N GLU A 6 25.34 12.84 -7.44
CA GLU A 6 24.59 12.88 -6.18
C GLU A 6 23.72 14.12 -6.23
N ALA A 7 22.45 13.95 -6.63
CA ALA A 7 21.45 15.01 -6.56
C ALA A 7 21.28 15.42 -5.09
N VAL A 8 21.93 16.52 -4.71
CA VAL A 8 21.82 17.12 -3.38
C VAL A 8 20.42 17.71 -3.24
N ILE A 9 19.48 16.91 -2.72
CA ILE A 9 18.14 17.38 -2.36
C ILE A 9 18.32 18.29 -1.15
N SER A 10 17.94 19.57 -1.28
CA SER A 10 18.12 20.52 -0.18
C SER A 10 17.30 20.08 1.05
N PRO A 11 17.78 20.32 2.29
CA PRO A 11 17.06 19.93 3.51
C PRO A 11 15.64 20.51 3.62
N GLY A 12 15.37 21.63 2.94
CA GLY A 12 14.05 22.27 2.89
C GLY A 12 13.10 21.74 1.81
N GLN A 13 13.52 20.75 1.00
CA GLN A 13 12.70 20.13 -0.06
C GLN A 13 12.20 18.72 0.30
N ARG A 14 12.48 18.23 1.50
CA ARG A 14 11.92 16.96 1.95
C ARG A 14 10.47 17.16 2.38
N ILE A 15 9.57 16.43 1.74
CA ILE A 15 8.18 16.34 2.15
C ILE A 15 8.17 15.84 3.61
N PRO A 16 7.54 16.55 4.54
CA PRO A 16 7.36 16.09 5.92
C PRO A 16 6.64 14.73 5.97
N ASP A 17 6.95 13.90 6.98
CA ASP A 17 6.41 12.53 7.08
C ASP A 17 4.87 12.51 7.18
N ASP A 18 4.26 13.49 7.83
CA ASP A 18 2.82 13.65 7.95
C ASP A 18 2.18 13.95 6.58
N ILE A 19 2.77 14.85 5.79
CA ILE A 19 2.29 15.16 4.44
C ILE A 19 2.47 13.94 3.52
N LEU A 20 3.59 13.24 3.65
CA LEU A 20 3.84 12.02 2.90
C LEU A 20 2.83 10.91 3.27
N CYS A 21 2.48 10.80 4.55
CA CYS A 21 1.43 9.90 5.02
C CYS A 21 0.06 10.26 4.43
N GLU A 22 -0.32 11.53 4.44
CA GLU A 22 -1.60 11.96 3.84
C GLU A 22 -1.67 11.61 2.35
N ILE A 23 -0.57 11.80 1.62
CA ILE A 23 -0.47 11.37 0.22
C ILE A 23 -0.69 9.85 0.12
N PHE A 24 -0.05 9.05 0.98
CA PHE A 24 -0.22 7.59 0.97
C PHE A 24 -1.66 7.19 1.24
N VAL A 25 -2.33 7.80 2.22
CA VAL A 25 -3.73 7.54 2.54
C VAL A 25 -4.63 7.88 1.34
N LEU A 26 -4.40 9.03 0.69
CA LEU A 26 -5.16 9.44 -0.49
C LEU A 26 -5.00 8.49 -1.67
N VAL A 27 -3.76 8.08 -1.98
CA VAL A 27 -3.47 7.10 -3.03
C VAL A 27 -4.14 5.76 -2.75
N THR A 28 -4.06 5.34 -1.48
CA THR A 28 -4.57 4.05 -1.02
C THR A 28 -6.11 4.01 -1.04
N ARG A 29 -6.78 5.09 -0.63
CA ARG A 29 -8.25 5.22 -0.67
C ARG A 29 -8.81 5.49 -2.07
N GLY A 30 -8.10 6.32 -2.86
CA GLY A 30 -8.55 6.77 -4.17
C GLY A 30 -8.50 5.68 -5.24
N ALA A 31 -7.68 4.64 -5.05
CA ALA A 31 -7.52 3.57 -6.03
C ALA A 31 -8.68 2.53 -5.99
N GLY A 32 -9.65 2.66 -5.07
CA GLY A 32 -10.87 1.83 -5.03
C GLY A 32 -10.72 0.52 -4.25
N ARG A 33 -11.68 -0.41 -4.41
CA ARG A 33 -11.73 -1.68 -3.64
C ARG A 33 -10.72 -2.74 -4.13
N PHE A 34 -10.13 -2.54 -5.31
CA PHE A 34 -9.25 -3.51 -5.98
C PHE A 34 -7.75 -3.25 -5.73
N VAL A 35 -7.42 -2.56 -4.63
CA VAL A 35 -6.07 -2.02 -4.39
C VAL A 35 -5.26 -2.90 -3.46
N TYR A 36 -5.90 -3.76 -2.68
CA TYR A 36 -5.23 -4.51 -1.62
C TYR A 36 -5.18 -6.01 -1.88
N ASP A 37 -5.50 -6.44 -3.10
CA ASP A 37 -5.55 -7.86 -3.49
C ASP A 37 -4.23 -8.37 -4.09
N SER A 38 -3.17 -7.54 -4.07
CA SER A 38 -1.84 -7.86 -4.58
C SER A 38 -0.74 -6.98 -3.95
N VAL A 39 0.49 -7.48 -3.93
CA VAL A 39 1.65 -6.83 -3.31
C VAL A 39 2.33 -5.77 -4.20
N ASP A 40 1.91 -5.66 -5.45
CA ASP A 40 2.30 -4.63 -6.42
C ASP A 40 1.39 -3.39 -6.38
N LYS A 41 0.55 -3.27 -5.35
CA LYS A 41 -0.36 -2.13 -5.14
C LYS A 41 -0.15 -1.48 -3.75
N PRO A 42 -0.65 -0.25 -3.52
CA PRO A 42 -0.62 0.38 -2.20
C PRO A 42 -1.27 -0.51 -1.12
N PRO A 43 -0.73 -0.56 0.12
CA PRO A 43 0.40 0.23 0.62
C PRO A 43 1.79 -0.35 0.31
N TRP A 44 1.89 -1.53 -0.30
CA TRP A 44 3.15 -2.27 -0.47
C TRP A 44 4.17 -1.54 -1.34
N VAL A 45 3.75 -1.04 -2.51
CA VAL A 45 4.65 -0.31 -3.42
C VAL A 45 5.18 0.98 -2.81
N LEU A 46 4.37 1.64 -1.96
CA LEU A 46 4.78 2.86 -1.26
C LEU A 46 5.90 2.56 -0.26
N ALA A 47 5.82 1.42 0.44
CA ALA A 47 6.89 0.95 1.32
C ALA A 47 8.15 0.44 0.57
N GLY A 48 8.06 0.26 -0.76
CA GLY A 48 9.13 -0.21 -1.63
C GLY A 48 10.04 0.89 -2.19
N VAL A 49 9.58 2.14 -2.24
CA VAL A 49 10.24 3.22 -3.02
C VAL A 49 11.62 3.60 -2.50
N CYS A 50 11.72 4.04 -1.24
CA CYS A 50 12.98 4.43 -0.61
C CYS A 50 12.92 4.20 0.90
N GLN A 51 14.05 4.36 1.61
CA GLN A 51 14.09 4.15 3.06
C GLN A 51 13.15 5.09 3.82
N SER A 52 13.06 6.37 3.43
CA SER A 52 12.16 7.34 4.07
C SER A 52 10.70 6.94 3.88
N TRP A 53 10.27 6.66 2.66
CA TRP A 53 8.90 6.22 2.37
C TRP A 53 8.53 4.93 3.10
N ARG A 54 9.49 3.99 3.18
CA ARG A 54 9.32 2.76 3.95
C ARG A 54 9.06 3.04 5.42
N GLN A 55 9.86 3.91 6.05
CA GLN A 55 9.67 4.26 7.46
C GLN A 55 8.31 4.91 7.69
N THR A 56 7.94 5.90 6.86
CA THR A 56 6.62 6.54 6.93
C THR A 56 5.50 5.51 6.76
N ALA A 57 5.53 4.70 5.70
CA ALA A 57 4.48 3.71 5.43
C ALA A 57 4.33 2.68 6.56
N LEU A 58 5.43 2.15 7.09
CA LEU A 58 5.40 1.14 8.16
C LEU A 58 4.90 1.70 9.50
N ASN A 59 5.12 2.98 9.79
CA ASN A 59 4.71 3.61 11.04
C ASN A 59 3.23 4.03 11.05
N HIS A 60 2.55 4.04 9.91
CA HIS A 60 1.16 4.47 9.79
C HIS A 60 0.19 3.29 9.68
N THR A 61 -0.35 2.87 10.83
CA THR A 61 -1.24 1.70 10.98
C THR A 61 -2.47 1.73 10.06
N LEU A 62 -3.04 2.92 9.80
CA LEU A 62 -4.21 3.10 8.94
C LEU A 62 -3.97 2.71 7.48
N LEU A 63 -2.71 2.72 7.00
CA LEU A 63 -2.40 2.25 5.65
C LEU A 63 -2.57 0.74 5.51
N TRP A 64 -2.43 0.00 6.61
CA TRP A 64 -2.47 -1.46 6.66
C TRP A 64 -3.82 -1.98 7.14
N SER A 65 -4.75 -1.11 7.55
CA SER A 65 -6.03 -1.50 8.15
C SER A 65 -7.11 -1.90 7.13
N THR A 66 -6.80 -1.89 5.83
CA THR A 66 -7.72 -2.32 4.78
C THR A 66 -7.17 -3.56 4.10
N ILE A 67 -7.96 -4.64 4.09
CA ILE A 67 -7.61 -5.92 3.50
C ILE A 67 -8.70 -6.28 2.49
N SER A 68 -8.32 -6.42 1.21
CA SER A 68 -9.24 -6.80 0.14
C SER A 68 -8.79 -8.12 -0.45
N ILE A 69 -9.65 -9.13 -0.35
CA ILE A 69 -9.37 -10.48 -0.83
C ILE A 69 -10.27 -10.73 -2.03
N SER A 70 -9.67 -11.02 -3.19
CA SER A 70 -10.43 -11.43 -4.38
C SER A 70 -10.27 -12.92 -4.60
N ALA A 71 -11.36 -13.60 -4.93
CA ALA A 71 -11.31 -15.00 -5.36
C ALA A 71 -10.60 -15.18 -6.71
N ALA A 72 -10.38 -14.08 -7.46
CA ALA A 72 -9.65 -14.09 -8.73
C ALA A 72 -8.12 -13.97 -8.55
N THR A 73 -7.65 -13.52 -7.39
CA THR A 73 -6.22 -13.28 -7.15
C THR A 73 -5.65 -14.25 -6.13
N ALA A 74 -4.40 -14.67 -6.35
CA ALA A 74 -3.64 -15.43 -5.37
C ALA A 74 -3.01 -14.45 -4.37
N TYR A 75 -3.83 -13.77 -3.56
CA TYR A 75 -3.32 -12.83 -2.57
C TYR A 75 -2.56 -13.61 -1.47
N PRO A 76 -1.25 -13.39 -1.27
CA PRO A 76 -0.45 -14.25 -0.40
C PRO A 76 -0.86 -14.13 1.06
N LEU A 77 -0.91 -15.26 1.78
CA LEU A 77 -1.30 -15.28 3.19
C LEU A 77 -0.31 -14.48 4.05
N GLU A 78 0.98 -14.54 3.73
CA GLU A 78 2.03 -13.77 4.39
C GLU A 78 1.82 -12.25 4.26
N ALA A 79 1.22 -11.80 3.15
CA ALA A 79 0.88 -10.39 2.97
C ALA A 79 -0.29 -10.01 3.89
N VAL A 80 -1.30 -10.88 4.02
CA VAL A 80 -2.41 -10.69 4.95
C VAL A 80 -1.91 -10.64 6.39
N GLU A 81 -1.06 -11.57 6.80
CA GLU A 81 -0.46 -11.60 8.14
C GLU A 81 0.33 -10.32 8.44
N ALA A 82 1.15 -9.87 7.50
CA ALA A 82 1.91 -8.65 7.65
C ALA A 82 1.01 -7.39 7.70
N GLN A 83 -0.10 -7.35 6.96
CA GLN A 83 -1.10 -6.27 7.09
C GLN A 83 -1.72 -6.27 8.49
N LEU A 84 -2.17 -7.43 8.98
CA LEU A 84 -2.75 -7.58 10.32
C LEU A 84 -1.77 -7.17 11.42
N GLN A 85 -0.50 -7.55 11.29
CA GLN A 85 0.52 -7.16 12.25
C GLN A 85 0.74 -5.64 12.25
N ARG A 86 0.77 -5.01 11.07
CA ARG A 86 1.05 -3.58 10.92
C ARG A 86 -0.14 -2.68 11.20
N SER A 87 -1.37 -3.18 11.07
CA SER A 87 -2.56 -2.42 11.47
C SER A 87 -2.64 -2.20 12.98
N GLY A 88 -1.96 -3.03 13.78
CA GLY A 88 -2.00 -2.95 15.24
C GLY A 88 -3.44 -2.97 15.74
N ASN A 89 -3.83 -1.95 16.53
CA ASN A 89 -5.18 -1.80 17.07
C ASN A 89 -6.12 -0.95 16.19
N ALA A 90 -5.72 -0.60 14.96
CA ALA A 90 -6.60 0.13 14.06
C ALA A 90 -7.80 -0.75 13.66
N LEU A 91 -8.98 -0.13 13.50
CA LEU A 91 -10.16 -0.83 13.02
C LEU A 91 -9.92 -1.38 11.62
N LEU A 92 -10.09 -2.70 11.47
CA LEU A 92 -9.91 -3.38 10.18
C LEU A 92 -11.15 -3.21 9.29
N SER A 93 -10.92 -2.86 8.03
CA SER A 93 -11.89 -2.92 6.94
C SER A 93 -11.54 -4.09 6.04
N ILE A 94 -12.32 -5.17 6.12
CA ILE A 94 -12.10 -6.38 5.32
C ILE A 94 -13.19 -6.45 4.26
N SER A 95 -12.79 -6.60 3.00
CA SER A 95 -13.71 -6.83 1.88
C SER A 95 -13.34 -8.09 1.13
N TYR A 96 -14.34 -8.84 0.71
CA TYR A 96 -14.17 -10.02 -0.14
C TYR A 96 -14.93 -9.83 -1.44
N GLU A 97 -14.29 -10.15 -2.56
CA GLU A 97 -14.92 -10.17 -3.87
C GLU A 97 -14.94 -11.61 -4.41
N ALA A 98 -16.15 -12.13 -4.60
CA ALA A 98 -16.36 -13.42 -5.22
C ALA A 98 -16.08 -13.34 -6.73
N GLN A 99 -15.57 -14.42 -7.33
CA GLN A 99 -15.47 -14.50 -8.78
C GLN A 99 -16.88 -14.41 -9.36
N SER A 100 -17.18 -13.31 -10.07
CA SER A 100 -18.41 -13.18 -10.83
C SER A 100 -18.38 -14.21 -11.96
N SER A 101 -18.95 -15.39 -11.68
CA SER A 101 -19.20 -16.43 -12.67
C SER A 101 -20.35 -15.98 -13.57
N LEU A 102 -20.14 -14.93 -14.37
CA LEU A 102 -20.97 -14.74 -15.56
C LEU A 102 -20.51 -15.79 -16.57
N ARG A 103 -21.06 -17.00 -16.40
CA ARG A 103 -21.14 -17.97 -17.49
C ARG A 103 -22.00 -17.32 -18.56
N SER A 104 -21.36 -16.79 -19.60
CA SER A 104 -22.02 -16.49 -20.85
C SER A 104 -22.58 -17.80 -21.39
N CYS A 105 -23.87 -18.05 -21.19
CA CYS A 105 -24.58 -19.05 -21.98
C CYS A 105 -24.57 -18.55 -23.43
N SER A 106 -23.89 -19.32 -24.28
CA SER A 106 -23.99 -19.23 -25.75
C SER A 106 -25.07 -20.20 -26.21
#